data_AF-A0A1F4WFQ7-F1
#
_entry.id   AF-A0A1F4WFQ7-F1
#
_cell.length_a   1.000
_cell.length_b   1.000
_cell.length_c   1.000
_cell.angle_alpha   90.00
_cell.angle_beta   90.00
_cell.angle_gamma   90.00
#
_symmetry.space_group_name_H-M   'P 1'
#
loop_
_entity.id
_entity.type
_entity.pdbx_description
1 polymer ?
#
loop_
_entity_poly.entity_id
_entity_poly.type
_entity_poly.pdbx_seq_one_letter_code
_entity_poly.pdbx_strand_id
1 'polypeptide(L)'
;MDESELKALLDRKLRDFKERDPIRGRLLEGEIAEWASMVPAAPDDTVWEMLYSQIQSIARRQKVSEEQVINDLFDPGSVNSFMMLIQLA
;
A
#
# COMPACT_ATOMS: atom_id res chain seq x y z
N MET A 1 -6.72 -11.21 10.10
CA MET A 1 -5.26 -11.13 10.10
C MET A 1 -4.87 -10.06 11.08
N ASP A 2 -3.81 -10.27 11.84
CA ASP A 2 -3.22 -9.20 12.65
C ASP A 2 -2.35 -8.25 11.79
N GLU A 3 -1.92 -7.14 12.37
CA GLU A 3 -1.11 -6.14 11.67
C GLU A 3 0.21 -6.72 11.14
N SER A 4 0.85 -7.63 11.89
CA SER A 4 2.12 -8.23 11.50
C SER A 4 1.96 -9.17 10.30
N GLU A 5 0.85 -9.92 10.24
CA GLU A 5 0.47 -10.76 9.11
C GLU A 5 0.16 -9.90 7.87
N LEU A 6 -0.51 -8.76 8.05
CA LEU A 6 -0.81 -7.82 6.98
C LEU A 6 0.45 -7.15 6.44
N LYS A 7 1.40 -6.79 7.31
CA LYS A 7 2.71 -6.30 6.91
C LYS A 7 3.46 -7.34 6.09
N ALA A 8 3.51 -8.58 6.57
CA ALA A 8 4.15 -9.68 5.85
C ALA A 8 3.49 -9.95 4.49
N LEU A 9 2.16 -9.80 4.40
CA LEU A 9 1.43 -9.89 3.14
C LEU A 9 1.83 -8.78 2.16
N LEU A 10 1.87 -7.52 2.63
CA LEU A 10 2.28 -6.38 1.82
C LEU A 10 3.71 -6.57 1.30
N ASP A 11 4.65 -6.92 2.19
CA ASP A 11 6.06 -7.14 1.84
C ASP A 11 6.21 -8.26 0.79
N ARG A 12 5.45 -9.36 0.94
CA ARG A 12 5.42 -10.45 -0.04
C ARG A 12 4.89 -9.96 -1.39
N LYS A 13 3.77 -9.24 -1.42
CA LYS A 13 3.15 -8.73 -2.65
C LYS A 13 4.06 -7.74 -3.39
N LEU A 14 4.72 -6.85 -2.67
CA LEU A 14 5.73 -5.94 -3.22
C LEU A 14 6.88 -6.69 -3.88
N ARG A 15 7.42 -7.71 -3.21
CA ARG A 15 8.48 -8.55 -3.78
C ARG A 15 8.01 -9.27 -5.04
N ASP A 16 6.87 -9.96 -4.97
CA ASP A 16 6.31 -10.71 -6.11
C ASP A 16 6.02 -9.76 -7.30
N PHE A 17 5.56 -8.54 -7.03
CA PHE A 17 5.33 -7.52 -8.05
C PHE A 17 6.64 -7.05 -8.69
N LYS A 18 7.68 -6.78 -7.89
CA LYS A 18 9.02 -6.42 -8.37
C LYS A 18 9.67 -7.51 -9.19
N GLU A 19 9.48 -8.78 -8.84
CA GLU A 19 9.99 -9.92 -9.61
C GLU A 19 9.31 -10.05 -10.97
N ARG A 20 8.00 -9.75 -11.04
CA ARG A 20 7.23 -9.77 -12.29
C ARG A 20 7.52 -8.58 -13.19
N ASP A 21 7.60 -7.38 -12.61
CA ASP A 21 7.89 -6.13 -13.32
C ASP A 21 8.86 -5.25 -12.51
N PRO A 22 10.19 -5.40 -12.70
CA PRO A 22 11.20 -4.67 -11.95
C PRO A 22 11.21 -3.16 -12.20
N ILE A 23 10.62 -2.69 -13.31
CA ILE A 23 10.54 -1.26 -13.63
C ILE A 23 9.39 -0.66 -12.84
N ARG A 24 8.19 -1.22 -12.96
CA ARG A 24 7.02 -0.77 -12.20
C ARG A 24 7.20 -0.93 -10.70
N GLY A 25 7.86 -2.00 -10.26
CA GLY A 25 8.16 -2.20 -8.85
C GLY A 25 9.05 -1.09 -8.26
N ARG A 26 10.05 -0.61 -9.01
CA ARG A 26 10.88 0.54 -8.59
C ARG A 26 10.10 1.84 -8.60
N LEU A 27 9.22 2.04 -9.57
CA LEU A 27 8.33 3.20 -9.62
C LEU A 27 7.39 3.22 -8.40
N LEU A 28 6.80 2.08 -8.06
CA LEU A 28 5.93 1.93 -6.89
C LEU A 28 6.65 2.26 -5.58
N GLU A 29 7.88 1.78 -5.39
CA GLU A 29 8.69 2.14 -4.22
C GLU A 29 8.96 3.64 -4.15
N GLY A 30 9.20 4.28 -5.30
CA GLY A 30 9.31 5.74 -5.42
C GLY A 30 8.02 6.46 -5.05
N GLU A 31 6.88 6.02 -5.59
CA GLU A 31 5.55 6.59 -5.28
C GLU A 31 5.20 6.46 -3.80
N ILE A 32 5.51 5.31 -3.17
CA ILE A 32 5.30 5.09 -1.72
C ILE A 32 6.15 6.07 -0.90
N ALA A 33 7.43 6.21 -1.24
CA ALA A 33 8.35 7.11 -0.52
C ALA A 33 7.97 8.58 -0.71
N GLU A 34 7.60 8.97 -1.94
CA GLU A 34 7.12 10.32 -2.26
C GLU A 34 5.85 10.63 -1.48
N TRP A 35 4.85 9.74 -1.51
CA TRP A 35 3.62 9.89 -0.74
C TRP A 35 3.90 10.02 0.76
N ALA A 36 4.76 9.16 1.33
CA ALA A 36 5.11 9.22 2.74
C ALA A 36 5.79 10.54 3.12
N SER A 37 6.50 11.20 2.20
CA SER A 37 7.07 12.52 2.43
C SER A 37 6.05 13.67 2.41
N MET A 38 4.88 13.46 1.78
CA MET A 38 3.83 14.47 1.62
C MET A 38 2.76 14.41 2.71
N VAL A 39 2.60 13.26 3.36
CA VAL A 39 1.58 13.06 4.40
C VAL A 39 2.10 13.52 5.75
N PRO A 40 1.34 14.34 6.51
CA PRO A 40 1.67 14.66 7.88
C PRO A 40 1.73 13.38 8.73
N ALA A 41 2.91 13.08 9.27
CA ALA A 41 3.16 11.90 10.10
C ALA A 41 3.70 12.33 11.47
N ALA A 42 3.52 11.49 12.48
CA ALA A 42 4.22 11.69 13.74
C ALA A 42 5.74 11.51 13.52
N PRO A 43 6.60 12.12 14.36
CA PRO A 43 8.06 12.08 14.17
C PRO A 43 8.65 10.66 14.12
N ASP A 44 7.98 9.69 14.73
CA ASP A 44 8.43 8.30 14.85
C ASP A 44 7.67 7.35 13.91
N ASP A 45 6.74 7.85 13.10
CA ASP A 45 5.96 7.02 12.19
C ASP A 45 6.84 6.47 11.07
N THR A 46 6.83 5.15 10.95
CA THR A 46 7.40 4.43 9.82
C THR A 46 6.47 4.53 8.61
N VAL A 47 7.05 4.36 7.41
CA VAL A 47 6.26 4.27 6.16
C VAL A 47 5.17 3.19 6.27
N TRP A 48 5.44 2.09 6.97
CA TRP A 48 4.44 1.05 7.22
C TRP A 48 3.26 1.57 8.05
N GLU A 49 3.50 2.26 9.17
CA GLU A 49 2.43 2.78 10.04
C GLU A 49 1.55 3.78 9.28
N MET A 50 2.17 4.63 8.45
CA MET A 50 1.45 5.56 7.57
C MET A 50 0.58 4.80 6.56
N LEU A 51 1.17 3.83 5.84
CA LEU A 51 0.45 2.99 4.88
C LEU A 51 -0.69 2.23 5.55
N TYR A 52 -0.43 1.68 6.74
CA TYR A 52 -1.40 0.86 7.45
C TYR A 52 -2.60 1.70 7.89
N SER A 53 -2.38 2.89 8.44
CA SER A 53 -3.45 3.86 8.74
C SER A 53 -4.31 4.15 7.50
N GLN A 54 -3.67 4.33 6.33
CA GLN A 54 -4.39 4.56 5.08
C GLN A 54 -5.18 3.34 4.60
N ILE A 55 -4.59 2.14 4.69
CA ILE A 55 -5.26 0.87 4.38
C ILE A 55 -6.49 0.67 5.27
N GLN A 56 -6.39 0.94 6.58
CA GLN A 56 -7.51 0.89 7.51
C GLN A 56 -8.62 1.87 7.11
N SER A 57 -8.24 3.09 6.70
CA SER A 57 -9.18 4.12 6.27
C SER A 57 -9.96 3.70 5.00
N ILE A 58 -9.28 3.06 4.04
CA ILE A 58 -9.90 2.50 2.82
C ILE A 58 -10.86 1.38 3.18
N ALA A 59 -10.37 0.40 3.95
CA ALA A 59 -11.13 -0.79 4.35
C ALA A 59 -12.46 -0.39 5.01
N ARG A 60 -12.42 0.58 5.93
CA ARG A 60 -13.62 1.09 6.61
C ARG A 60 -14.61 1.76 5.66
N ARG A 61 -14.15 2.62 4.75
CA ARG A 61 -15.03 3.34 3.82
C ARG A 61 -15.66 2.43 2.77
N GLN A 62 -14.87 1.50 2.24
CA GLN A 62 -15.33 0.56 1.23
C GLN A 62 -16.04 -0.66 1.82
N LYS A 63 -16.02 -0.82 3.15
CA LYS A 63 -16.61 -1.96 3.89
C LYS A 63 -16.02 -3.31 3.45
N VAL A 64 -14.70 -3.33 3.22
CA VAL A 64 -13.91 -4.53 2.88
C VAL A 64 -12.85 -4.78 3.95
N SER A 65 -12.15 -5.91 3.89
CA SER A 65 -11.04 -6.19 4.81
C SER A 65 -9.75 -5.46 4.39
N GLU A 66 -8.87 -5.18 5.36
CA GLU A 66 -7.53 -4.64 5.10
C GLU A 66 -6.72 -5.57 4.18
N GLU A 67 -6.87 -6.88 4.34
CA GLU A 67 -6.30 -7.89 3.45
C GLU A 67 -6.77 -7.70 2.01
N GLN A 68 -8.06 -7.43 1.80
CA GLN A 68 -8.61 -7.20 0.47
C GLN A 68 -8.05 -5.92 -0.14
N VAL A 69 -7.96 -4.83 0.62
CA VAL A 69 -7.30 -3.60 0.16
C VAL A 69 -5.86 -3.86 -0.27
N ILE A 70 -5.10 -4.63 0.52
CA ILE A 70 -3.72 -5.02 0.16
C ILE A 70 -3.71 -5.85 -1.12
N ASN A 71 -4.63 -6.80 -1.30
CA ASN A 71 -4.68 -7.59 -2.53
C ASN A 71 -5.01 -6.71 -3.75
N ASP A 72 -5.95 -5.79 -3.61
CA ASP A 72 -6.41 -4.88 -4.68
C ASP A 72 -5.30 -3.91 -5.11
N LEU A 73 -4.44 -3.47 -4.19
CA LEU A 73 -3.25 -2.65 -4.49
C LEU A 73 -2.28 -3.31 -5.50
N PHE A 74 -2.29 -4.65 -5.60
CA PHE A 74 -1.40 -5.40 -6.49
C PHE A 74 -2.16 -6.22 -7.54
N ASP A 75 -3.47 -5.98 -7.73
CA ASP A 75 -4.24 -6.65 -8.76
C ASP A 75 -3.85 -6.13 -10.16
N PRO A 76 -3.35 -6.98 -11.08
CA PRO A 76 -2.99 -6.57 -12.44
C PRO A 76 -4.16 -5.97 -13.25
N GLY A 77 -5.41 -6.27 -12.88
CA GLY A 77 -6.61 -5.71 -13.51
C GLY A 77 -6.92 -4.28 -13.06
N SER A 78 -6.35 -3.84 -11.93
CA SER A 78 -6.41 -2.48 -11.41
C SER A 78 -5.24 -1.68 -12.01
N VAL A 79 -5.49 -1.00 -13.13
CA VAL A 79 -4.49 -0.19 -13.88
C VAL A 79 -4.08 1.10 -13.12
N ASN A 80 -4.55 1.28 -11.89
CA ASN A 80 -4.40 2.53 -11.17
C ASN A 80 -3.07 2.58 -10.42
N SER A 81 -2.32 3.68 -10.58
CA SER A 81 -1.15 3.99 -9.76
C SER A 81 -1.48 3.84 -8.28
N PHE A 82 -0.51 3.47 -7.46
CA PHE A 82 -0.67 3.43 -6.00
C PHE A 82 -1.21 4.76 -5.46
N MET A 83 -0.78 5.87 -6.07
CA MET A 83 -1.33 7.21 -5.82
C MET A 83 -2.84 7.33 -6.07
N MET A 84 -3.39 6.71 -7.12
CA MET A 84 -4.84 6.75 -7.37
C MET A 84 -5.63 5.98 -6.32
N LEU A 85 -5.12 4.82 -5.88
CA LEU A 85 -5.80 4.02 -4.85
C LEU A 85 -5.75 4.69 -3.48
N ILE A 86 -4.65 5.37 -3.16
CA ILE A 86 -4.50 6.15 -1.93
C ILE A 86 -5.20 7.52 -1.99
N GLN A 87 -5.44 8.11 -3.16
CA GLN A 87 -6.20 9.37 -3.29
C GLN A 87 -7.72 9.17 -3.24
N LEU A 88 -8.22 7.98 -3.57
CA LEU A 88 -9.61 7.57 -3.26
C LEU A 88 -9.85 7.40 -1.75
N ALA A 89 -8.78 7.58 -0.97
CA ALA A 89 -8.71 7.41 0.44
C ALA A 89 -8.57 8.74 1.21
#